data_AF-A0A7R9HGC8-F1
#
_entry.id   AF-A0A7R9HGC8-F1
#
_cell.length_a   1.000
_cell.length_b   1.000
_cell.length_c   1.000
_cell.angle_alpha   90.00
_cell.angle_beta   90.00
_cell.angle_gamma   90.00
#
_symmetry.space_group_name_H-M   'P 1'
#
loop_
_entity.id
_entity.type
_entity.pdbx_description
1 polymer ?
#
loop_
_entity_poly.entity_id
_entity_poly.type
_entity_poly.pdbx_seq_one_letter_code
_entity_poly.pdbx_strand_id
1 'polypeptide(L)'
;MGLKLKKNGFSEDYDENVNPTVTNSFATAAIRFLYSMMEGNIKLFDEHRNHNGSIALNRNYNKPRVVEESGKIDELLRGLATQNGQKSDLEYSSDV
;
A
#
# COMPACT_ATOMS: atom_id res chain seq x y z
N MET A 1 -21.31 -3.45 -4.12
CA MET A 1 -21.40 -4.86 -4.59
C MET A 1 -20.10 -5.52 -4.18
N GLY A 2 -20.14 -6.63 -3.45
CA GLY A 2 -18.95 -7.26 -2.86
C GLY A 2 -19.08 -8.77 -2.83
N LEU A 3 -17.93 -9.45 -2.76
CA LEU A 3 -17.85 -10.91 -2.71
C LEU A 3 -18.57 -11.42 -1.45
N LYS A 4 -19.64 -12.19 -1.64
CA LYS A 4 -20.39 -12.80 -0.56
C LYS A 4 -19.75 -14.14 -0.22
N LEU A 5 -19.12 -14.22 0.96
CA LEU A 5 -18.58 -15.47 1.48
C LEU A 5 -19.70 -16.48 1.72
N LYS A 6 -19.58 -17.67 1.10
CA LYS A 6 -20.39 -18.84 1.48
C LYS A 6 -19.90 -19.32 2.85
N LYS A 7 -20.84 -19.69 3.74
CA LYS A 7 -20.51 -20.18 5.09
C LYS A 7 -19.78 -21.52 5.07
N ASN A 8 -19.94 -22.32 4.01
CA ASN A 8 -19.29 -23.60 3.77
C ASN A 8 -19.19 -23.84 2.24
N GLY A 9 -18.21 -24.63 1.80
CA GLY A 9 -18.01 -25.02 0.40
C GLY A 9 -17.23 -24.00 -0.45
N PHE A 10 -17.16 -24.24 -1.76
CA PHE A 10 -16.46 -23.39 -2.73
C PHE A 10 -17.42 -22.39 -3.40
N SER A 11 -16.89 -21.25 -3.85
CA SER A 11 -17.65 -20.34 -4.73
C SER A 11 -17.82 -20.99 -6.11
N GLU A 12 -19.00 -20.83 -6.68
CA GLU A 12 -19.32 -21.22 -8.06
C GLU A 12 -19.47 -19.98 -8.94
N ASP A 13 -19.04 -18.80 -8.47
CA ASP A 13 -19.17 -17.52 -9.18
C ASP A 13 -18.17 -17.38 -10.35
N TYR A 14 -17.32 -18.39 -10.56
CA TYR A 14 -16.44 -18.44 -11.70
C TYR A 14 -17.24 -18.67 -12.98
N ASP A 15 -17.10 -17.76 -13.93
CA ASP A 15 -17.68 -17.85 -15.26
C ASP A 15 -16.54 -17.72 -16.28
N GLU A 16 -16.33 -18.78 -17.07
CA GLU A 16 -15.29 -18.85 -18.11
C GLU A 16 -15.52 -17.85 -19.26
N ASN A 17 -16.73 -17.33 -19.40
CA ASN A 17 -17.10 -16.36 -20.43
C ASN A 17 -16.77 -14.91 -20.03
N VAL A 18 -16.41 -14.66 -18.77
CA VAL A 18 -16.01 -13.33 -18.29
C VAL A 18 -14.59 -13.04 -18.79
N ASN A 19 -14.40 -11.89 -19.43
CA ASN A 19 -13.08 -11.40 -19.80
C ASN A 19 -12.37 -10.79 -18.58
N PRO A 20 -11.27 -11.39 -18.05
CA PRO A 20 -10.57 -10.90 -16.87
C PRO A 20 -9.55 -9.79 -17.18
N THR A 21 -9.51 -9.29 -18.43
CA THR A 21 -8.53 -8.28 -18.86
C THR A 21 -8.73 -6.95 -18.13
N VAL A 22 -7.62 -6.35 -17.67
CA VAL A 22 -7.64 -5.01 -17.09
C VAL A 22 -7.91 -3.97 -18.17
N THR A 23 -8.90 -3.10 -17.95
CA THR A 23 -9.22 -2.04 -18.88
C THR A 23 -8.15 -0.94 -18.87
N ASN A 24 -7.91 -0.32 -20.03
CA ASN A 24 -6.95 0.79 -20.13
C ASN A 24 -7.31 1.94 -19.19
N SER A 25 -8.60 2.28 -19.08
CA SER A 25 -9.07 3.33 -18.18
C SER A 25 -8.79 3.01 -16.70
N PHE A 26 -8.91 1.74 -16.30
CA PHE A 26 -8.57 1.35 -14.94
C PHE A 26 -7.05 1.44 -14.69
N ALA A 27 -6.25 0.86 -15.59
CA ALA A 27 -4.79 0.82 -15.46
C ALA A 27 -4.12 2.20 -15.51
N THR A 28 -4.66 3.12 -16.31
CA THR A 28 -4.01 4.41 -16.58
C THR A 28 -4.61 5.58 -15.83
N ALA A 29 -5.88 5.51 -15.42
CA ALA A 29 -6.55 6.62 -14.74
C ALA A 29 -7.09 6.20 -13.38
N ALA A 30 -7.99 5.21 -13.32
CA ALA A 30 -8.72 4.92 -12.10
C ALA A 30 -7.75 4.56 -10.96
N ILE A 31 -6.85 3.58 -11.13
CA ILE A 31 -5.96 3.12 -10.05
C ILE A 31 -5.01 4.19 -9.52
N ARG A 32 -4.81 5.31 -10.24
CA ARG A 32 -3.94 6.41 -9.78
C ARG A 32 -4.44 7.12 -8.53
N PHE A 33 -5.72 6.95 -8.15
CA PHE A 33 -6.20 7.46 -6.85
C PHE A 33 -5.37 6.94 -5.67
N LEU A 34 -4.71 5.78 -5.82
CA LEU A 34 -3.80 5.24 -4.80
C LEU A 34 -2.65 6.20 -4.46
N TYR A 35 -2.18 7.01 -5.41
CA TYR A 35 -1.13 8.00 -5.17
C TYR A 35 -1.56 9.11 -4.21
N SER A 36 -2.85 9.48 -4.17
CA SER A 36 -3.37 10.46 -3.19
C SER A 36 -3.28 9.94 -1.75
N MET A 37 -3.34 8.61 -1.58
CA MET A 37 -3.28 7.97 -0.27
C MET A 37 -1.84 7.70 0.21
N MET A 38 -0.84 7.98 -0.63
CA MET A 38 0.57 7.77 -0.28
C MET A 38 1.06 8.89 0.66
N GLU A 39 1.66 8.47 1.77
CA GLU A 39 2.30 9.36 2.73
C GLU A 39 3.78 9.52 2.37
N GLY A 40 4.27 10.76 2.32
CA GLY A 40 5.64 11.09 1.93
C GLY A 40 6.68 10.64 2.96
N ASN A 41 6.29 10.47 4.23
CA ASN A 41 7.17 10.04 5.32
C ASN A 41 6.65 8.78 6.02
N ILE A 42 7.34 7.66 5.82
CA ILE A 42 7.02 6.39 6.47
C ILE A 42 7.71 6.34 7.84
N LYS A 43 6.95 6.13 8.91
CA LYS A 43 7.45 6.03 10.28
C LYS A 43 8.04 4.64 10.54
N LEU A 44 9.09 4.60 11.33
CA LEU A 44 9.74 3.39 11.82
C LEU A 44 9.42 3.19 13.30
N PHE A 45 9.11 1.97 13.69
CA PHE A 45 8.80 1.65 15.08
C PHE A 45 9.61 0.46 15.57
N ASP A 46 10.20 0.60 16.75
CA ASP A 46 10.91 -0.51 17.41
C ASP A 46 9.93 -1.62 17.88
N GLU A 47 10.48 -2.67 18.46
CA GLU A 47 9.68 -3.79 19.01
C GLU A 47 8.73 -3.38 20.15
N HIS A 48 9.05 -2.30 20.86
CA HIS A 48 8.25 -1.73 21.95
C HIS A 48 7.23 -0.71 21.44
N ARG A 49 7.12 -0.52 20.12
CA ARG A 49 6.26 0.45 19.44
C ARG A 49 6.64 1.91 19.72
N ASN A 50 7.88 2.16 20.11
CA ASN A 50 8.41 3.51 20.15
C ASN A 50 8.82 3.95 18.75
N HIS A 51 8.61 5.23 18.45
CA HIS A 51 9.02 5.82 17.19
C HIS A 51 10.56 5.85 17.08
N ASN A 52 11.11 5.11 16.12
CA ASN A 52 12.55 4.99 15.87
C ASN A 52 13.02 5.73 14.60
N GLY A 53 12.26 6.75 14.18
CA GLY A 53 12.59 7.62 13.04
C GLY A 53 11.63 7.47 11.87
N SER A 54 12.02 8.03 10.72
CA SER A 54 11.18 8.05 9.52
C SER A 54 12.00 8.03 8.24
N ILE A 55 11.41 7.48 7.18
CA ILE A 55 11.95 7.39 5.82
C ILE A 55 11.14 8.33 4.92
N ALA A 56 11.80 9.32 4.35
CA ALA A 56 11.19 10.16 3.32
C ALA A 56 11.19 9.43 1.96
N LEU A 57 10.02 9.20 1.37
CA LEU A 57 9.87 8.45 0.11
C LEU A 57 10.64 9.09 -1.04
N ASN A 58 10.52 10.42 -1.20
CA ASN A 58 11.20 11.20 -2.24
C ASN A 58 12.72 10.98 -2.28
N ARG A 59 13.35 10.65 -1.14
CA ARG A 59 14.79 10.39 -1.02
C ARG A 59 15.16 8.93 -1.13
N ASN A 60 14.20 8.00 -1.07
CA ASN A 60 14.43 6.57 -0.90
C ASN A 60 13.84 5.68 -2.01
N TYR A 61 13.25 6.27 -3.06
CA TYR A 61 12.93 5.53 -4.28
C TYR A 61 14.17 4.85 -4.87
N ASN A 62 14.05 3.55 -5.14
CA ASN A 62 15.12 2.70 -5.71
C ASN A 62 16.43 2.66 -4.87
N LYS A 63 16.34 2.84 -3.55
CA LYS A 63 17.49 2.77 -2.63
C LYS A 63 17.31 1.66 -1.59
N PRO A 64 17.79 0.43 -1.85
CA PRO A 64 17.56 -0.72 -0.97
C PRO A 64 18.33 -0.65 0.36
N ARG A 65 19.35 0.22 0.45
CA ARG A 65 20.22 0.34 1.63
C ARG A 65 19.45 0.46 2.95
N VAL A 66 18.31 1.15 2.94
CA VAL A 66 17.49 1.36 4.15
C VAL A 66 16.90 0.06 4.69
N VAL A 67 16.59 -0.91 3.83
CA VAL A 67 16.04 -2.21 4.25
C VAL A 67 17.13 -3.26 4.51
N GLU A 68 18.35 -3.04 4.04
CA GLU A 68 19.50 -3.91 4.29
C GLU A 68 20.06 -3.77 5.72
N GLU A 69 19.80 -2.64 6.37
CA GLU A 69 20.19 -2.40 7.75
C GLU A 69 19.41 -3.33 8.71
N SER A 70 20.15 -3.93 9.66
CA SER A 70 19.58 -4.88 10.63
C SER A 70 18.39 -4.26 11.39
N GLY A 71 17.27 -4.97 11.42
CA GLY A 71 16.04 -4.55 12.10
C GLY A 71 15.18 -3.52 11.34
N LYS A 72 15.68 -2.88 10.28
CA LYS A 72 14.93 -1.82 9.58
C LYS A 72 13.71 -2.34 8.81
N ILE A 73 13.75 -3.56 8.28
CA ILE A 73 12.57 -4.19 7.69
C ILE A 73 11.46 -4.36 8.73
N ASP A 74 11.78 -4.83 9.93
CA ASP A 74 10.78 -5.04 10.97
C ASP A 74 10.18 -3.69 11.43
N GLU A 75 11.03 -2.68 11.58
CA GLU A 75 10.58 -1.33 11.92
C GLU A 75 9.66 -0.73 10.84
N LEU A 76 10.00 -0.94 9.57
CA LEU A 76 9.22 -0.51 8.43
C LEU A 76 7.87 -1.24 8.38
N LEU A 77 7.86 -2.55 8.57
CA LEU A 77 6.63 -3.35 8.60
C LEU A 77 5.69 -2.91 9.73
N ARG A 78 6.22 -2.62 10.93
CA ARG A 78 5.42 -2.06 12.03
C ARG A 78 4.86 -0.68 11.66
N GLY A 79 5.65 0.16 11.00
CA GLY A 79 5.21 1.42 10.42
C GLY A 79 4.03 1.25 9.48
N LEU A 80 4.19 0.43 8.44
CA LEU A 80 3.15 0.18 7.42
C LEU A 80 1.87 -0.42 8.00
N ALA A 81 1.97 -1.22 9.06
CA ALA A 81 0.81 -1.84 9.71
C ALA A 81 0.05 -0.90 10.67
N THR A 82 0.67 0.19 11.14
CA THR A 82 0.11 1.05 12.20
C THR A 82 -0.09 2.50 11.79
N GLN A 83 0.63 2.96 10.77
CA GLN A 83 0.51 4.30 10.22
C GLN A 83 -0.71 4.39 9.31
N ASN A 84 -1.51 5.43 9.50
CA ASN A 84 -2.61 5.74 8.59
C ASN A 84 -2.07 6.25 7.25
N GLY A 85 -2.69 5.81 6.16
CA GLY A 85 -2.49 6.43 4.85
C GLY A 85 -3.11 7.82 4.76
N GLN A 86 -2.74 8.56 3.72
CA GLN A 86 -3.37 9.84 3.40
C GLN A 86 -4.82 9.64 2.94
N LYS A 87 -5.58 10.73 2.96
CA LYS A 87 -6.97 10.71 2.51
C LYS A 87 -7.01 10.47 1.00
N SER A 88 -7.99 9.71 0.53
CA SER A 88 -8.28 9.68 -0.90
C SER A 88 -8.93 11.00 -1.31
N ASP A 89 -8.23 11.74 -2.18
CA ASP A 89 -8.71 12.99 -2.76
C ASP A 89 -8.12 13.21 -4.17
N LEU A 90 -8.28 14.42 -4.70
CA LEU A 90 -7.79 14.81 -6.03
C LEU A 90 -6.39 15.43 -5.98
N GLU A 91 -5.79 15.51 -4.79
CA GLU A 91 -4.48 16.10 -4.55
C GLU A 91 -3.44 14.99 -4.37
N TYR A 92 -2.17 15.35 -4.56
CA TYR A 92 -1.05 14.44 -4.36
C TYR A 92 -0.04 15.09 -3.42
N SER A 93 0.61 14.27 -2.60
CA SER A 93 1.74 14.74 -1.81
C SER A 93 2.86 15.23 -2.73
N SER A 94 3.54 16.32 -2.36
CA SER A 94 4.69 16.86 -3.10
C SER A 94 5.88 15.91 -3.19
N ASP A 95 5.86 14.83 -2.41
CA ASP A 95 6.91 13.82 -2.36
C ASP A 95 6.71 12.66 -3.37
N VAL A 96 5.60 12.67 -4.11
CA VAL A 96 5.25 11.69 -5.16
C VAL A 96 5.49 12.28 -6.54
#